data_AF-A0A9Q9MP57-F1
#
_entry.id   AF-A0A9Q9MP57-F1
#
_cell.length_a   1.000
_cell.length_b   1.000
_cell.length_c   1.000
_cell.angle_alpha   90.00
_cell.angle_beta   90.00
_cell.angle_gamma   90.00
#
_symmetry.space_group_name_H-M   'P 1'
#
loop_
_entity.id
_entity.type
_entity.pdbx_description
1 polymer ?
#
loop_
_entity_poly.entity_id
_entity_poly.type
_entity_poly.pdbx_seq_one_letter_code
_entity_poly.pdbx_strand_id
1 'polypeptide(L)' 'MYDRDSTDEPTAADLAAIEDEWPLIEAEIELLDVQLVILDARRPVDEVTARRLHRARDAVVSEALRYYQRRVNAARRAA' A
#
# COMPACT_ATOMS: atom_id res chain seq x y z
N MET A 1 11.57 -23.57 16.68
CA MET A 1 12.75 -22.76 17.02
C MET A 1 13.06 -21.96 15.77
N TYR A 2 12.80 -20.65 15.77
CA TYR A 2 13.18 -19.81 14.63
C TYR A 2 14.70 -19.77 14.58
N ASP A 3 15.25 -20.17 13.44
CA ASP A 3 16.68 -20.15 13.19
C ASP A 3 17.14 -18.68 13.24
N ARG A 4 17.90 -18.33 14.28
CA ARG A 4 18.25 -16.96 14.63
C ARG A 4 19.57 -16.51 14.00
N ASP A 5 20.08 -17.30 13.06
CA ASP A 5 21.35 -17.12 12.38
C ASP A 5 21.20 -17.29 10.85
N SER A 6 19.97 -17.18 10.31
CA SER A 6 19.82 -17.15 8.86
C SER A 6 20.50 -15.89 8.32
N THR A 7 21.53 -16.07 7.53
CA THR A 7 22.22 -15.05 6.74
C THR A 7 21.33 -14.38 5.66
N ASP A 8 20.02 -14.61 5.68
CA ASP A 8 19.00 -13.95 4.84
C ASP A 8 18.55 -12.60 5.42
N GLU A 9 19.47 -11.81 5.99
CA GLU A 9 19.12 -10.45 6.34
C GLU A 9 18.88 -9.63 5.06
N PRO A 10 17.78 -8.84 4.99
CA PRO A 10 17.53 -7.97 3.84
C PRO A 10 18.70 -7.03 3.60
N THR A 11 19.11 -6.90 2.35
CA THR A 11 20.12 -5.89 1.99
C THR A 11 19.53 -4.49 2.12
N ALA A 12 20.40 -3.47 2.15
CA ALA A 12 19.95 -2.08 2.14
C ALA A 12 19.09 -1.75 0.90
N ALA A 13 19.32 -2.42 -0.23
CA ALA A 13 18.51 -2.27 -1.43
C ALA A 13 17.13 -2.92 -1.26
N ASP A 14 17.06 -4.08 -0.59
CA ASP A 14 15.79 -4.74 -0.29
C ASP A 14 14.94 -3.89 0.66
N LEU A 15 15.56 -3.33 1.71
CA LEU A 15 14.88 -2.44 2.64
C LEU A 15 14.38 -1.17 1.94
N ALA A 16 15.19 -0.57 1.06
CA ALA A 16 14.77 0.59 0.29
C ALA A 16 13.59 0.27 -0.65
N ALA A 17 13.54 -0.93 -1.22
CA ALA A 17 12.42 -1.36 -2.05
C ALA A 17 11.12 -1.48 -1.24
N ILE A 18 11.20 -1.93 0.01
CA ILE A 18 10.04 -1.97 0.93
C ILE A 18 9.56 -0.55 1.25
N GLU A 19 10.47 0.36 1.57
CA GLU A 19 10.11 1.77 1.83
C GLU A 19 9.45 2.43 0.62
N ASP A 20 9.89 2.09 -0.60
CA ASP A 20 9.29 2.56 -1.84
C ASP A 20 7.86 2.03 -2.05
N GLU A 21 7.52 0.85 -1.53
CA GLU A 21 6.20 0.20 -1.58
C GLU A 21 5.25 0.73 -0.50
N TRP A 22 5.80 1.16 0.63
CA TRP A 22 5.04 1.50 1.83
C TRP A 22 3.86 2.46 1.60
N PRO A 23 3.98 3.55 0.80
CA PRO A 23 2.85 4.44 0.54
C PRO A 23 1.67 3.78 -0.16
N LEU A 24 1.91 2.80 -1.05
CA LEU A 24 0.84 2.04 -1.69
C LEU A 24 0.16 1.11 -0.69
N ILE A 25 0.95 0.41 0.12
CA ILE A 25 0.45 -0.48 1.17
C ILE A 25 -0.44 0.30 2.16
N GLU A 26 -0.02 1.50 2.57
CA GLU A 26 -0.81 2.35 3.47
C GLU A 26 -2.15 2.77 2.85
N ALA A 27 -2.17 3.13 1.56
CA ALA A 27 -3.41 3.43 0.85
C ALA A 27 -4.35 2.21 0.75
N GLU A 28 -3.79 1.02 0.53
CA GLU A 28 -4.55 -0.25 0.50
C GLU A 28 -5.13 -0.61 1.86
N ILE A 29 -4.36 -0.40 2.94
CA ILE A 29 -4.83 -0.58 4.32
C ILE A 29 -5.99 0.37 4.63
N GLU A 30 -5.87 1.66 4.30
CA GLU A 30 -6.95 2.62 4.52
C GLU A 30 -8.21 2.26 3.71
N LEU A 31 -8.06 1.76 2.48
CA LEU A 31 -9.19 1.24 1.70
C LEU A 31 -9.83 0.03 2.38
N LEU A 32 -9.03 -0.92 2.86
CA LEU A 32 -9.51 -2.09 3.58
C LEU A 32 -10.24 -1.70 4.86
N ASP A 33 -9.71 -0.75 5.63
CA ASP A 33 -10.33 -0.27 6.87
C ASP A 33 -11.72 0.33 6.61
N VAL A 34 -11.86 1.13 5.54
CA VAL A 34 -13.17 1.66 5.16
C VAL A 34 -14.12 0.55 4.71
N GLN A 35 -13.63 -0.45 3.97
CA GLN A 35 -14.43 -1.62 3.58
C GLN A 35 -14.89 -2.43 4.80
N LEU A 36 -14.03 -2.61 5.80
CA LEU A 36 -14.37 -3.27 7.05
C LEU A 36 -15.47 -2.53 7.80
N VAL A 37 -15.37 -1.20 7.91
CA VAL A 37 -16.44 -0.37 8.50
C VAL A 37 -17.78 -0.57 7.78
N ILE A 38 -17.77 -0.65 6.45
CA ILE A 38 -18.98 -0.87 5.65
C ILE A 38 -19.55 -2.28 5.88
N LEU A 39 -18.69 -3.30 5.93
CA LEU A 39 -19.11 -4.68 6.13
C LEU A 39 -19.64 -4.95 7.54
N ASP A 40 -19.09 -4.28 8.56
CA ASP A 40 -19.55 -4.39 9.94
C ASP A 40 -20.82 -3.55 10.21
N ALA A 41 -21.16 -2.64 9.31
CA ALA A 41 -22.29 -1.74 9.49
C ALA A 41 -23.63 -2.49 9.48
N ARG A 42 -24.38 -2.36 10.59
CA ARG A 42 -25.79 -2.80 10.68
C ARG A 42 -26.79 -1.81 10.07
N ARG A 43 -26.29 -0.72 9.48
CA ARG A 43 -27.07 0.39 8.91
C ARG A 43 -26.55 0.72 7.51
N PRO A 44 -27.36 1.35 6.64
CA PRO A 44 -26.90 1.82 5.34
C PRO A 44 -25.68 2.74 5.47
N VAL A 45 -24.80 2.67 4.47
CA VAL A 45 -23.59 3.51 4.39
C VAL A 45 -23.98 4.98 4.33
N ASP A 46 -23.45 5.78 5.26
CA ASP A 46 -23.67 7.23 5.26
C ASP A 46 -22.72 7.95 4.28
N GLU A 47 -23.03 9.22 4.01
CA GLU A 47 -22.27 10.01 3.05
C GLU A 47 -20.80 10.22 3.44
N VAL A 48 -20.51 10.29 4.74
CA VAL A 48 -19.13 10.46 5.23
C VAL A 48 -18.31 9.23 4.89
N THR A 49 -18.85 8.06 5.16
CA THR A 49 -18.24 6.76 4.83
C THR A 49 -18.11 6.59 3.33
N ALA A 50 -19.14 6.97 2.55
CA ALA A 50 -19.08 6.94 1.08
C ALA A 50 -17.95 7.83 0.54
N ARG A 51 -17.83 9.08 1.02
CA ARG A 51 -16.74 10.00 0.64
C ARG A 51 -15.36 9.46 1.05
N ARG A 52 -15.26 8.82 2.22
CA ARG A 52 -14.01 8.18 2.67
C ARG A 52 -13.62 7.02 1.75
N LEU A 53 -14.58 6.19 1.33
CA LEU A 53 -14.35 5.09 0.38
C LEU A 53 -13.85 5.59 -0.97
N HIS A 54 -14.46 6.65 -1.51
CA HIS A 54 -14.00 7.25 -2.76
C HIS A 54 -12.55 7.75 -2.66
N ARG A 55 -12.23 8.51 -1.60
CA ARG A 55 -10.87 9.01 -1.40
C ARG A 55 -9.84 7.89 -1.24
N ALA A 56 -10.18 6.83 -0.50
CA ALA A 56 -9.28 5.69 -0.31
C ALA A 56 -9.01 4.95 -1.62
N ARG A 57 -10.04 4.76 -2.47
CA ARG A 57 -9.87 4.19 -3.82
C ARG A 57 -8.97 5.06 -4.70
N ASP A 58 -9.21 6.36 -4.70
CA ASP A 58 -8.41 7.30 -5.50
C ASP A 58 -6.94 7.34 -5.01
N ALA A 59 -6.72 7.23 -3.70
CA ALA A 59 -5.38 7.15 -3.12
C ALA A 59 -4.64 5.89 -3.59
N VAL A 60 -5.28 4.72 -3.55
CA VAL A 60 -4.67 3.46 -4.04
C VAL A 60 -4.24 3.59 -5.50
N VAL A 61 -5.11 4.13 -6.37
CA VAL A 61 -4.78 4.32 -7.79
C VAL A 61 -3.61 5.30 -7.95
N SER A 62 -3.61 6.40 -7.20
CA SER A 62 -2.54 7.41 -7.25
C SER A 62 -1.20 6.84 -6.81
N GLU A 63 -1.15 6.13 -5.69
CA GLU A 63 0.08 5.55 -5.16
C GLU A 63 0.57 4.37 -6.00
N ALA A 64 -0.34 3.56 -6.56
CA ALA A 64 0.04 2.51 -7.49
C ALA A 64 0.73 3.10 -8.72
N LEU A 65 0.15 4.15 -9.30
CA LEU A 65 0.76 4.84 -10.45
C LEU A 65 2.14 5.38 -10.09
N ARG A 66 2.29 6.04 -8.94
CA ARG A 66 3.58 6.59 -8.47
C ARG A 66 4.62 5.49 -8.27
N TYR A 67 4.25 4.38 -7.63
CA TYR A 67 5.12 3.23 -7.41
C TYR A 67 5.63 2.64 -8.73
N TYR A 68 4.74 2.35 -9.68
CA TYR A 68 5.14 1.83 -10.98
C TYR A 68 5.99 2.82 -11.79
N GLN A 69 5.68 4.12 -11.72
CA GLN A 69 6.52 5.15 -12.35
C GLN A 69 7.94 5.18 -11.76
N ARG A 70 8.10 5.09 -10.43
CA ARG A 70 9.42 5.00 -9.77
C ARG A 70 10.18 3.78 -10.27
N ARG A 71 9.54 2.59 -10.31
CA ARG A 71 10.17 1.34 -10.78
C ARG A 71 10.61 1.40 -12.24
N VAL A 72 9.76 1.90 -13.14
CA VAL A 72 10.11 2.03 -14.56
C VAL A 72 11.27 2.99 -14.75
N ASN A 73 11.29 4.11 -14.03
CA ASN A 73 12.39 5.07 -14.09
C ASN A 73 13.70 4.50 -13.54
N ALA A 74 13.66 3.71 -12.47
CA ALA A 74 14.82 3.01 -11.94
C ALA A 74 15.39 2.01 -12.97
N ALA A 75 14.53 1.20 -13.59
CA ALA A 75 14.94 0.26 -14.63
C ALA A 75 15.56 0.96 -15.86
N ARG A 76 15.01 2.10 -16.28
CA ARG A 76 15.57 2.90 -17.38
C ARG A 76 16.94 3.49 -17.07
N ARG A 77 17.22 3.85 -15.80
CA ARG A 77 18.53 4.39 -15.39
C ARG A 77 19.61 3.31 -15.31
N ALA A 78 19.21 2.05 -15.13
CA ALA A 78 20.12 0.91 -15.04
C ALA A 78 20.50 0.30 -16.40
N ALA A 79 19.86 0.74 -17.49
CA ALA A 79 20.10 0.33 -18.88
C ALA A 79 20.98 1.34 -19.62
#